data_AF-A0A7S4FN82-F1
#
_entry.id   AF-A0A7S4FN82-F1
#
_cell.length_a   1.000
_cell.length_b   1.000
_cell.length_c   1.000
_cell.angle_alpha   90.00
_cell.angle_beta   90.00
_cell.angle_gamma   90.00
#
_symmetry.space_group_name_H-M   'P 1'
#
loop_
_entity.id
_entity.type
_entity.pdbx_description
1 polymer ?
#
loop_
_entity_poly.entity_id
_entity_poly.type
_entity_poly.pdbx_seq_one_letter_code
_entity_poly.pdbx_strand_id
1 'polypeptide(L)'
;FFFGFQNVNNIQQLVIDGEFDQGPDIPLFFQKTFMDIQEAMEFWQWMRSEQAMAQIWSTSGYFQYGNRLVHDLVRVSQLRVRNVSCKSQAGNPCYPEWHTKYSTTEPFGGHPRPCIGNHSYGNKRNDPWTHSHPAPEVVSRDGWIQASGWDLQGWYADYDFDAAYSFLLNSTLPPGEEGPLLQRTVKFLNCLEANEWIDEQTRAIMVRFISYDGYNDILVNAQMLIEISGRGGFYPRSRIYCFTLLAYETAFLAANICAVIVQILLT
;
A
#
# COMPACT_ATOMS: atom_id res chain seq x y z
N PHE A 1 -13.63 -18.39 10.93
CA PHE A 1 -14.44 -17.77 9.85
C PHE A 1 -15.10 -16.46 10.28
N PHE A 2 -16.01 -16.46 11.28
CA PHE A 2 -16.72 -15.25 11.75
C PHE A 2 -15.78 -14.08 12.12
N PHE A 3 -14.76 -14.33 12.94
CA PHE A 3 -13.78 -13.30 13.32
C PHE A 3 -12.98 -12.76 12.12
N GLY A 4 -12.71 -13.59 11.11
CA GLY A 4 -12.05 -13.16 9.88
C GLY A 4 -12.91 -12.19 9.08
N PHE A 5 -14.20 -12.53 8.92
CA PHE A 5 -15.17 -11.65 8.26
C PHE A 5 -15.30 -10.30 8.98
N GLN A 6 -15.39 -10.30 10.31
CA GLN A 6 -15.44 -9.07 11.10
C GLN A 6 -14.16 -8.22 10.94
N ASN A 7 -12.99 -8.87 10.92
CA ASN A 7 -11.72 -8.17 10.69
C ASN A 7 -11.68 -7.50 9.31
N VAL A 8 -12.08 -8.22 8.26
CA VAL A 8 -12.15 -7.66 6.89
C VAL A 8 -13.12 -6.49 6.83
N ASN A 9 -14.33 -6.63 7.39
CA ASN A 9 -15.33 -5.56 7.37
C ASN A 9 -14.86 -4.32 8.11
N ASN A 10 -14.19 -4.47 9.27
CA ASN A 10 -13.67 -3.32 10.00
C ASN A 10 -12.62 -2.57 9.17
N ILE A 11 -11.71 -3.27 8.50
CA ILE A 11 -10.71 -2.62 7.64
C ILE A 11 -11.37 -1.97 6.43
N GLN A 12 -12.31 -2.65 5.79
CA GLN A 12 -13.08 -2.12 4.67
C GLN A 12 -13.77 -0.80 5.08
N GLN A 13 -14.53 -0.81 6.18
CA GLN A 13 -15.28 0.35 6.66
C GLN A 13 -14.38 1.54 7.03
N LEU A 14 -13.19 1.26 7.56
CA LEU A 14 -12.33 2.32 8.09
C LEU A 14 -11.37 2.89 7.05
N VAL A 15 -10.87 2.04 6.14
CA VAL A 15 -9.83 2.46 5.18
C VAL A 15 -10.39 2.70 3.79
N ILE A 16 -11.32 1.85 3.35
CA ILE A 16 -11.86 1.91 1.98
C ILE A 16 -13.11 2.78 1.96
N ASP A 17 -14.09 2.48 2.80
CA ASP A 17 -15.37 3.20 2.89
C ASP A 17 -15.28 4.39 3.86
N GLY A 18 -14.13 4.55 4.52
CA GLY A 18 -13.86 5.66 5.43
C GLY A 18 -13.87 6.98 4.68
N GLU A 19 -14.80 7.85 5.05
CA GLU A 19 -14.94 9.17 4.44
C GLU A 19 -13.79 10.09 4.89
N PHE A 20 -13.26 10.87 3.95
CA PHE A 20 -12.27 11.91 4.25
C PHE A 20 -12.78 13.30 3.90
N ASP A 21 -12.32 14.29 4.67
CA ASP A 21 -12.64 15.69 4.47
C ASP A 21 -11.89 16.21 3.22
N GLN A 22 -12.62 16.87 2.33
CA GLN A 22 -12.03 17.50 1.15
C GLN A 22 -11.56 18.95 1.44
N GLY A 23 -11.73 19.42 2.67
CA GLY A 23 -11.31 20.73 3.13
C GLY A 23 -12.49 21.66 3.47
N PRO A 24 -12.20 22.82 4.07
CA PRO A 24 -13.21 23.69 4.70
C PRO A 24 -14.24 24.28 3.73
N ASP A 25 -13.95 24.28 2.42
CA ASP A 25 -14.78 24.93 1.40
C ASP A 25 -15.73 23.97 0.67
N ILE A 26 -15.69 22.67 0.98
CA ILE A 26 -16.53 21.67 0.31
C ILE A 26 -17.70 21.28 1.22
N PRO A 27 -18.96 21.38 0.76
CA PRO A 27 -20.11 21.05 1.58
C PRO A 27 -20.03 19.61 2.12
N LEU A 28 -20.37 19.44 3.40
CA LEU A 28 -20.35 18.16 4.14
C LEU A 28 -21.10 16.99 3.47
N PHE A 29 -21.91 17.25 2.44
CA PHE A 29 -22.64 16.22 1.69
C PHE A 29 -21.81 15.58 0.56
N PHE A 30 -20.61 16.07 0.29
CA PHE A 30 -19.67 15.49 -0.68
C PHE A 30 -18.55 14.76 0.05
N GLN A 31 -18.93 13.76 0.85
CA GLN A 31 -17.95 12.87 1.46
C GLN A 31 -17.41 11.92 0.38
N LYS A 32 -16.09 11.81 0.31
CA LYS A 32 -15.39 10.90 -0.60
C LYS A 32 -14.75 9.79 0.20
N THR A 33 -14.73 8.62 -0.41
CA THR A 33 -14.05 7.42 0.07
C THR A 33 -12.82 7.14 -0.78
N PHE A 34 -12.03 6.11 -0.43
CA PHE A 34 -10.89 5.70 -1.26
C PHE A 34 -11.30 5.41 -2.72
N MET A 35 -12.49 4.84 -2.91
CA MET A 35 -13.00 4.48 -4.25
C MET A 35 -13.44 5.69 -5.08
N ASP A 36 -13.54 6.87 -4.47
CA ASP A 36 -13.96 8.10 -5.14
C ASP A 36 -12.78 8.98 -5.58
N ILE A 37 -11.53 8.59 -5.28
CA ILE A 37 -10.33 9.37 -5.62
C ILE A 37 -10.22 9.51 -7.14
N GLN A 38 -10.26 10.76 -7.62
CA GLN A 38 -10.16 11.15 -9.03
C GLN A 38 -8.86 11.90 -9.37
N GLU A 39 -8.11 12.38 -8.37
CA GLU A 39 -6.89 13.16 -8.58
C GLU A 39 -5.86 13.02 -7.45
N ALA A 40 -4.63 13.51 -7.68
CA ALA A 40 -3.52 13.38 -6.75
C ALA A 40 -3.78 14.11 -5.42
N MET A 41 -4.41 15.29 -5.46
CA MET A 41 -4.73 16.06 -4.25
C MET A 41 -5.66 15.26 -3.32
N GLU A 42 -6.70 14.63 -3.88
CA GLU A 42 -7.62 13.78 -3.13
C GLU A 42 -6.93 12.55 -2.52
N PHE A 43 -5.97 11.94 -3.24
CA PHE A 43 -5.15 10.87 -2.67
C PHE A 43 -4.39 11.34 -1.43
N TRP A 44 -3.76 12.52 -1.48
CA TRP A 44 -3.03 13.04 -0.33
C TRP A 44 -3.95 13.43 0.83
N GLN A 45 -5.15 13.95 0.54
CA GLN A 45 -6.18 14.20 1.55
C GLN A 45 -6.61 12.89 2.23
N TRP A 46 -6.91 11.85 1.46
CA TRP A 46 -7.23 10.52 1.97
C TRP A 46 -6.09 9.97 2.85
N MET A 47 -4.84 10.03 2.38
CA MET A 47 -3.65 9.59 3.13
C MET A 47 -3.44 10.34 4.46
N ARG A 48 -3.95 11.57 4.59
CA ARG A 48 -3.87 12.37 5.83
C ARG A 48 -5.09 12.21 6.73
N SER A 49 -6.20 11.69 6.22
CA SER A 49 -7.46 11.54 6.95
C SER A 49 -7.27 10.73 8.22
N GLU A 50 -7.98 11.10 9.28
CA GLU A 50 -7.95 10.33 10.53
C GLU A 50 -8.44 8.89 10.31
N GLN A 51 -9.32 8.63 9.35
CA GLN A 51 -9.87 7.31 9.06
C GLN A 51 -8.80 6.39 8.44
N ALA A 52 -8.13 6.84 7.39
CA ALA A 52 -7.00 6.11 6.80
C ALA A 52 -5.88 5.93 7.84
N MET A 53 -5.66 6.95 8.68
CA MET A 53 -4.54 6.99 9.62
C MET A 53 -4.83 6.29 10.96
N ALA A 54 -6.08 6.17 11.39
CA ALA A 54 -6.42 5.53 12.67
C ALA A 54 -6.13 4.02 12.65
N GLN A 55 -6.27 3.38 11.49
CA GLN A 55 -5.88 1.98 11.32
C GLN A 55 -4.37 1.80 11.20
N ILE A 56 -3.68 2.80 10.67
CA ILE A 56 -2.25 2.68 10.40
C ILE A 56 -1.41 3.08 11.64
N TRP A 57 -1.96 3.91 12.55
CA TRP A 57 -1.18 4.64 13.55
C TRP A 57 -1.80 4.53 14.92
N SER A 58 -1.64 3.35 15.51
CA SER A 58 -1.61 3.30 16.96
C SER A 58 -0.28 3.82 17.48
N THR A 59 -0.33 4.83 18.34
CA THR A 59 0.81 5.41 19.08
C THR A 59 1.50 4.42 20.03
N SER A 60 0.93 3.23 20.26
CA SER A 60 1.48 2.20 21.15
C SER A 60 1.89 0.91 20.44
N GLY A 61 1.73 0.82 19.12
CA GLY A 61 1.85 -0.46 18.40
C GLY A 61 0.63 -1.39 18.56
N TYR A 62 -0.46 -0.90 19.19
CA TYR A 62 -1.70 -1.63 19.43
C TYR A 62 -2.92 -0.86 18.91
N PHE A 63 -3.65 -1.39 17.92
CA PHE A 63 -4.86 -0.75 17.39
C PHE A 63 -5.81 -0.20 18.47
N GLN A 64 -6.50 0.91 18.17
CA GLN A 64 -7.59 1.45 19.01
C GLN A 64 -8.78 0.48 19.17
N TYR A 65 -8.90 -0.54 18.32
CA TYR A 65 -10.01 -1.50 18.29
C TYR A 65 -9.59 -2.94 18.67
N GLY A 66 -8.79 -3.08 19.72
CA GLY A 66 -8.49 -4.37 20.38
C GLY A 66 -7.01 -4.77 20.39
N ASN A 67 -6.72 -5.95 20.95
CA ASN A 67 -5.37 -6.55 21.10
C ASN A 67 -4.76 -6.99 19.75
N ARG A 68 -4.68 -6.09 18.78
CA ARG A 68 -4.14 -6.33 17.45
C ARG A 68 -2.76 -5.67 17.34
N LEU A 69 -1.80 -6.43 16.81
CA LEU A 69 -0.47 -5.96 16.47
C LEU A 69 -0.44 -5.66 14.98
N VAL A 70 -0.15 -4.42 14.59
CA VAL A 70 0.30 -4.15 13.22
C VAL A 70 1.72 -4.69 13.12
N HIS A 71 1.88 -5.85 12.49
CA HIS A 71 3.20 -6.48 12.40
C HIS A 71 4.04 -5.93 11.24
N ASP A 72 3.50 -5.02 10.41
CA ASP A 72 4.26 -4.42 9.32
C ASP A 72 3.89 -2.97 9.01
N LEU A 73 4.90 -2.20 8.61
CA LEU A 73 4.82 -0.79 8.26
C LEU A 73 3.96 -0.62 7.00
N VAL A 74 3.15 0.43 6.94
CA VAL A 74 2.39 0.72 5.72
C VAL A 74 3.34 1.15 4.64
N ARG A 75 3.39 0.34 3.59
CA ARG A 75 4.19 0.60 2.42
C ARG A 75 3.33 1.31 1.39
N VAL A 76 3.83 2.44 0.94
CA VAL A 76 3.30 3.15 -0.22
C VAL A 76 4.36 3.03 -1.30
N SER A 77 3.93 2.58 -2.46
CA SER A 77 4.77 2.32 -3.62
C SER A 77 4.18 3.05 -4.84
N GLN A 78 5.03 3.42 -5.79
CA GLN A 78 4.65 4.09 -7.01
C GLN A 78 5.41 3.55 -8.21
N LEU A 79 4.68 3.33 -9.29
CA LEU A 79 5.24 3.03 -10.59
C LEU A 79 5.17 4.24 -11.49
N ARG A 80 6.31 4.56 -12.10
CA ARG A 80 6.48 5.67 -13.04
C ARG A 80 6.92 5.13 -14.38
N VAL A 81 6.42 5.71 -15.46
CA VAL A 81 6.97 5.45 -16.80
C VAL A 81 8.06 6.44 -17.10
N ARG A 82 9.04 6.03 -17.92
CA ARG A 82 10.06 6.95 -18.40
C ARG A 82 9.40 8.06 -19.19
N ASN A 83 10.02 9.23 -19.17
CA ASN A 83 9.76 10.20 -20.22
C ASN A 83 10.30 9.64 -21.54
N VAL A 84 9.43 8.96 -22.29
CA VAL A 84 9.80 8.47 -23.61
C VAL A 84 9.83 9.69 -24.51
N SER A 85 11.03 10.01 -25.02
CA SER A 85 11.12 10.80 -26.23
C SER A 85 10.43 9.97 -27.31
N CYS A 86 9.13 10.16 -27.51
CA CYS A 86 8.49 9.54 -28.65
C CYS A 86 9.31 9.96 -29.88
N LYS A 87 9.73 8.98 -30.68
CA LYS A 87 10.31 9.32 -31.97
C LYS A 87 9.14 9.82 -32.78
N SER A 88 9.06 11.13 -33.02
CA SER A 88 8.08 11.67 -33.95
C SER A 88 8.24 10.88 -35.25
N GLN A 89 7.27 10.02 -35.56
CA GLN A 89 7.17 9.51 -36.91
C GLN A 89 6.91 10.74 -37.76
N ALA A 90 7.80 11.00 -38.72
CA ALA A 90 7.87 12.22 -39.52
C ALA A 90 6.46 12.72 -39.90
N GLY A 91 5.99 13.76 -39.22
CA GLY A 91 4.69 14.38 -39.45
C GLY A 91 3.73 14.44 -38.26
N ASN A 92 3.85 13.57 -37.25
CA ASN A 92 3.03 13.66 -36.04
C ASN A 92 3.81 14.35 -34.90
N PRO A 93 3.36 15.51 -34.40
CA PRO A 93 3.96 16.13 -33.24
C PRO A 93 3.87 15.16 -32.06
N CYS A 94 5.01 14.96 -31.43
CA CYS A 94 5.08 14.28 -30.15
C CYS A 94 4.38 15.15 -29.12
N TYR A 95 3.12 14.83 -28.84
CA TYR A 95 2.42 15.45 -27.73
C TYR A 95 3.06 14.92 -26.43
N PRO A 96 3.55 15.79 -25.54
CA PRO A 96 4.15 15.41 -24.26
C PRO A 96 3.26 14.48 -23.42
N GLU A 97 1.95 14.59 -23.61
CA GLU A 97 0.90 13.80 -22.96
C GLU A 97 0.88 12.31 -23.38
N TRP A 98 1.68 11.92 -24.38
CA TRP A 98 1.74 10.55 -24.88
C TRP A 98 2.86 9.79 -24.19
N HIS A 99 2.88 9.76 -22.86
CA HIS A 99 3.73 8.76 -22.23
C HIS A 99 3.20 7.37 -22.60
N THR A 100 4.13 6.47 -22.84
CA THR A 100 3.83 5.09 -23.22
C THR A 100 2.94 4.42 -22.18
N LYS A 101 2.13 3.47 -22.65
CA LYS A 101 1.48 2.50 -21.76
C LYS A 101 2.59 1.85 -20.93
N TYR A 102 2.34 1.64 -19.63
CA TYR A 102 3.29 0.97 -18.75
C TYR A 102 3.79 -0.33 -19.40
N SER A 103 5.11 -0.51 -19.38
CA SER A 103 5.81 -1.70 -19.84
C SER A 103 6.84 -2.12 -18.79
N THR A 104 6.92 -3.42 -18.52
CA THR A 104 7.90 -4.01 -17.59
C THR A 104 9.34 -3.93 -18.11
N THR A 105 9.54 -3.56 -19.38
CA THR A 105 10.85 -3.54 -20.04
C THR A 105 11.51 -2.16 -20.09
N GLU A 106 10.81 -1.10 -19.68
CA GLU A 106 11.34 0.27 -19.74
C GLU A 106 11.92 0.70 -18.38
N PRO A 107 13.12 1.30 -18.33
CA PRO A 107 13.70 1.78 -17.08
C PRO A 107 12.94 2.99 -16.54
N PHE A 108 12.83 3.10 -15.21
CA PHE A 108 12.07 4.15 -14.52
C PHE A 108 12.63 5.58 -14.73
N GLY A 109 11.75 6.59 -14.65
CA GLY A 109 12.05 8.02 -14.85
C GLY A 109 13.02 8.64 -13.84
N GLY A 110 13.46 9.88 -14.11
CA GLY A 110 14.45 10.59 -13.29
C GLY A 110 13.96 10.96 -11.89
N HIS A 111 14.90 11.15 -10.96
CA HIS A 111 14.64 11.43 -9.54
C HIS A 111 14.26 12.90 -9.30
N PRO A 112 13.12 13.21 -8.67
CA PRO A 112 12.88 14.52 -8.07
C PRO A 112 13.67 14.68 -6.75
N ARG A 113 13.65 15.90 -6.19
CA ARG A 113 14.52 16.31 -5.07
C ARG A 113 14.15 15.60 -3.75
N PRO A 114 15.14 15.20 -2.93
CA PRO A 114 14.85 14.49 -1.69
C PRO A 114 14.21 15.40 -0.64
N CYS A 115 13.12 14.89 -0.05
CA CYS A 115 12.40 15.49 1.08
C CYS A 115 13.18 15.50 2.40
N ILE A 116 14.24 14.70 2.46
CA ILE A 116 15.06 14.49 3.64
C ILE A 116 16.46 14.92 3.22
N GLY A 117 16.92 16.07 3.73
CA GLY A 117 18.16 16.69 3.28
C GLY A 117 19.34 15.73 3.35
N ASN A 118 20.07 15.55 2.23
CA ASN A 118 21.39 14.96 1.96
C ASN A 118 22.00 13.89 2.91
N HIS A 119 21.23 13.30 3.79
CA HIS A 119 21.70 12.29 4.71
C HIS A 119 21.44 10.95 4.05
N SER A 120 22.53 10.33 3.62
CA SER A 120 22.59 8.95 3.18
C SER A 120 22.26 8.04 4.37
N TYR A 121 20.99 7.96 4.77
CA TYR A 121 20.57 7.14 5.89
C TYR A 121 20.72 5.66 5.53
N GLY A 122 21.30 4.90 6.47
CA GLY A 122 21.88 3.56 6.31
C GLY A 122 20.94 2.41 5.96
N ASN A 123 19.79 2.65 5.33
CA ASN A 123 19.04 1.60 4.66
C ASN A 123 18.34 2.20 3.44
N LYS A 124 18.99 2.12 2.27
CA LYS A 124 18.51 2.70 1.01
C LYS A 124 17.12 2.19 0.55
N ARG A 125 16.56 1.17 1.21
CA ARG A 125 15.21 0.63 0.98
C ARG A 125 14.07 1.58 1.37
N ASN A 126 14.35 2.60 2.17
CA ASN A 126 13.33 3.51 2.71
C ASN A 126 13.33 4.89 2.02
N ASP A 127 14.20 5.08 1.03
CA ASP A 127 14.22 6.32 0.27
C ASP A 127 13.16 6.25 -0.84
N PRO A 128 12.13 7.12 -0.82
CA PRO A 128 11.09 7.17 -1.84
C PRO A 128 11.62 7.42 -3.25
N TRP A 129 12.89 7.79 -3.41
CA TRP A 129 13.45 8.22 -4.68
C TRP A 129 14.56 7.32 -5.21
N THR A 130 15.39 6.69 -4.38
CA THR A 130 16.66 6.13 -4.90
C THR A 130 16.60 4.68 -5.35
N HIS A 131 15.54 3.91 -5.07
CA HIS A 131 15.47 2.50 -5.45
C HIS A 131 14.17 2.17 -6.19
N SER A 132 14.21 2.20 -7.53
CA SER A 132 13.56 1.12 -8.26
C SER A 132 14.47 -0.09 -8.10
N HIS A 133 14.03 -1.13 -7.41
CA HIS A 133 14.67 -2.42 -7.66
C HIS A 133 14.39 -2.72 -9.13
N PRO A 134 15.40 -3.06 -9.95
CA PRO A 134 15.08 -3.60 -11.27
C PRO A 134 14.11 -4.75 -11.02
N ALA A 135 12.91 -4.69 -11.62
CA ALA A 135 12.04 -5.85 -11.70
C ALA A 135 12.97 -7.00 -12.08
N PRO A 136 13.08 -8.07 -11.28
CA PRO A 136 14.02 -9.13 -11.59
C PRO A 136 13.76 -9.53 -13.05
N GLU A 137 14.73 -9.29 -13.93
CA GLU A 137 14.71 -9.88 -15.26
C GLU A 137 14.48 -11.36 -15.00
N VAL A 138 13.39 -11.91 -15.54
CA VAL A 138 12.86 -13.24 -15.27
C VAL A 138 11.83 -13.28 -14.12
N VAL A 139 10.57 -12.95 -14.49
CA VAL A 139 9.43 -13.74 -14.04
C VAL A 139 9.70 -15.17 -14.51
N SER A 140 10.32 -16.00 -13.67
CA SER A 140 10.36 -17.43 -13.95
C SER A 140 8.91 -17.89 -13.91
N ARG A 141 8.42 -18.37 -15.05
CA ARG A 141 7.14 -19.09 -15.15
C ARG A 141 7.06 -20.32 -14.23
N ASP A 142 8.15 -20.65 -13.54
CA ASP A 142 8.24 -21.72 -12.56
C ASP A 142 7.69 -21.28 -11.20
N GLY A 143 6.37 -21.07 -11.16
CA GLY A 143 5.44 -21.53 -10.12
C GLY A 143 5.65 -21.30 -8.62
N TRP A 144 6.75 -20.72 -8.14
CA TRP A 144 7.02 -20.71 -6.69
C TRP A 144 7.57 -19.36 -6.20
N ILE A 145 6.65 -18.62 -5.55
CA ILE A 145 6.87 -17.48 -4.66
C ILE A 145 7.23 -16.16 -5.37
N GLN A 146 6.20 -15.43 -5.82
CA GLN A 146 6.31 -13.97 -5.90
C GLN A 146 6.51 -13.44 -4.47
N ALA A 147 7.76 -13.08 -4.14
CA ALA A 147 8.12 -12.55 -2.83
C ALA A 147 7.40 -11.24 -2.48
N SER A 148 6.82 -10.57 -3.49
CA SER A 148 6.15 -9.28 -3.35
C SER A 148 4.83 -9.34 -2.58
N GLY A 149 4.20 -10.52 -2.42
CA GLY A 149 2.90 -10.69 -1.74
C GLY A 149 1.79 -9.77 -2.29
N TRP A 150 1.96 -9.26 -3.50
CA TRP A 150 1.06 -8.37 -4.23
C TRP A 150 0.41 -9.15 -5.38
N ASP A 151 -0.91 -9.14 -5.43
CA ASP A 151 -1.70 -9.90 -6.41
C ASP A 151 -2.97 -9.16 -6.84
N LEU A 152 -3.06 -7.87 -6.47
CA LEU A 152 -4.08 -6.96 -6.96
C LEU A 152 -3.74 -6.54 -8.39
N GLN A 153 -4.45 -7.14 -9.34
CA GLN A 153 -4.37 -6.78 -10.76
C GLN A 153 -4.97 -5.39 -10.99
N GLY A 154 -4.41 -4.63 -11.93
CA GLY A 154 -5.03 -3.41 -12.43
C GLY A 154 -6.15 -3.68 -13.43
N TRP A 155 -6.84 -2.63 -13.83
CA TRP A 155 -7.74 -2.56 -14.97
C TRP A 155 -6.96 -2.51 -16.29
N TYR A 156 -5.81 -1.81 -16.32
CA TYR A 156 -5.08 -1.54 -17.54
C TYR A 156 -3.81 -2.37 -17.70
N ALA A 157 -3.19 -2.72 -16.57
CA ALA A 157 -1.95 -3.48 -16.52
C ALA A 157 -1.82 -4.29 -15.23
N ASP A 158 -0.95 -5.30 -15.28
CA ASP A 158 -0.42 -5.94 -14.09
C ASP A 158 0.83 -5.19 -13.64
N TYR A 159 0.95 -5.00 -12.33
CA TYR A 159 2.01 -4.21 -11.72
C TYR A 159 2.90 -5.09 -10.85
N ASP A 160 4.21 -4.90 -10.98
CA ASP A 160 5.18 -5.48 -10.06
C ASP A 160 5.43 -4.48 -8.93
N PHE A 161 4.97 -4.85 -7.73
CA PHE A 161 5.09 -4.02 -6.53
C PHE A 161 6.53 -3.81 -6.08
N ASP A 162 7.44 -4.76 -6.38
CA ASP A 162 8.84 -4.68 -5.97
C ASP A 162 9.67 -3.77 -6.89
N ALA A 163 9.18 -3.50 -8.11
CA ALA A 163 9.85 -2.63 -9.08
C ALA A 163 9.59 -1.12 -8.82
N ALA A 164 8.85 -0.78 -7.79
CA ALA A 164 8.32 0.54 -7.55
C ALA A 164 9.19 1.39 -6.61
N TYR A 165 9.15 2.71 -6.81
CA TYR A 165 9.59 3.67 -5.81
C TYR A 165 8.75 3.51 -4.56
N SER A 166 9.33 3.32 -3.38
CA SER A 166 8.52 3.02 -2.20
C SER A 166 9.05 3.65 -0.92
N PHE A 167 8.14 3.85 0.02
CA PHE A 167 8.46 4.32 1.36
C PHE A 167 7.55 3.65 2.38
N LEU A 168 7.99 3.67 3.64
CA LEU A 168 7.30 3.07 4.77
C LEU A 168 6.90 4.17 5.76
N LEU A 169 5.61 4.40 5.96
CA LEU A 169 5.08 5.56 6.72
C LEU A 169 5.58 5.69 8.17
N ASN A 170 6.08 4.60 8.78
CA ASN A 170 6.46 4.56 10.19
C ASN A 170 7.97 4.29 10.42
N SER A 171 8.77 4.06 9.36
CA SER A 171 10.24 3.90 9.49
C SER A 171 11.06 4.97 8.77
N THR A 172 10.43 5.90 8.07
CA THR A 172 11.12 6.95 7.29
C THR A 172 11.34 8.26 8.05
N LEU A 173 10.92 8.34 9.31
CA LEU A 173 11.05 9.57 10.08
C LEU A 173 12.51 9.80 10.53
N PRO A 174 13.06 11.02 10.36
CA PRO A 174 14.41 11.33 10.79
C PRO A 174 14.57 11.07 12.30
N PRO A 175 15.65 10.38 12.74
CA PRO A 175 15.97 10.30 14.15
C PRO A 175 16.23 11.73 14.68
N GLY A 176 15.53 12.11 15.74
CA GLY A 176 15.68 13.43 16.39
C GLY A 176 14.55 14.43 16.14
N GLU A 177 13.57 14.14 15.27
CA GLU A 177 12.31 14.89 15.31
C GLU A 177 11.43 14.34 16.44
N GLU A 178 11.37 15.10 17.54
CA GLU A 178 10.46 14.87 18.66
C GLU A 178 9.04 15.33 18.26
N GLY A 179 8.04 14.49 18.50
CA GLY A 179 6.64 14.80 18.24
C GLY A 179 5.77 13.55 18.11
N PRO A 180 4.44 13.68 18.24
CA PRO A 180 3.50 12.60 17.96
C PRO A 180 3.77 12.03 16.56
N LEU A 181 3.76 10.69 16.43
CA LEU A 181 3.99 10.01 15.16
C LEU A 181 3.17 10.64 14.03
N LEU A 182 1.86 10.86 14.28
CA LEU A 182 0.88 11.50 13.38
C LEU A 182 1.43 12.76 12.71
N GLN A 183 1.92 13.72 13.51
CA GLN A 183 2.40 15.00 13.01
C GLN A 183 3.62 14.85 12.09
N ARG A 184 4.55 13.96 12.47
CA ARG A 184 5.80 13.77 11.74
C ARG A 184 5.57 13.21 10.34
N THR A 185 4.66 12.26 10.21
CA THR A 185 4.42 11.69 8.89
C THR A 185 3.37 12.48 8.10
N VAL A 186 2.45 13.24 8.72
CA VAL A 186 1.71 14.29 7.98
C VAL A 186 2.69 15.29 7.36
N LYS A 187 3.72 15.72 8.11
CA LYS A 187 4.80 16.57 7.57
C LYS A 187 5.56 15.89 6.43
N PHE A 188 5.86 14.59 6.55
CA PHE A 188 6.49 13.82 5.48
C PHE A 188 5.61 13.75 4.21
N LEU A 189 4.31 13.45 4.37
CA LEU A 189 3.34 13.42 3.26
C LEU A 189 3.24 14.80 2.57
N ASN A 190 3.16 15.88 3.35
CA ASN A 190 3.15 17.24 2.79
C ASN A 190 4.43 17.54 2.01
N CYS A 191 5.58 17.02 2.44
CA CYS A 191 6.80 17.15 1.67
C CYS A 191 6.73 16.37 0.35
N LEU A 192 6.25 15.13 0.35
CA LEU A 192 6.11 14.32 -0.87
C LEU A 192 5.17 14.99 -1.87
N GLU A 193 4.04 15.52 -1.39
CA GLU A 193 3.10 16.30 -2.19
C GLU A 193 3.77 17.55 -2.78
N ALA A 194 4.49 18.33 -1.96
CA ALA A 194 5.18 19.53 -2.42
C ALA A 194 6.33 19.26 -3.41
N ASN A 195 6.86 18.04 -3.46
CA ASN A 195 7.88 17.62 -4.42
C ASN A 195 7.28 16.85 -5.61
N GLU A 196 5.96 16.92 -5.81
CA GLU A 196 5.26 16.27 -6.92
C GLU A 196 5.59 14.77 -6.99
N TRP A 197 5.58 14.07 -5.84
CA TRP A 197 5.82 12.62 -5.82
C TRP A 197 4.86 11.89 -6.75
N ILE A 198 3.61 12.36 -6.86
CA ILE A 198 2.67 11.96 -7.91
C ILE A 198 2.67 13.04 -9.00
N ASP A 199 2.99 12.64 -10.21
CA ASP A 199 3.11 13.50 -11.39
C ASP A 199 2.57 12.84 -12.67
N GLU A 200 2.71 13.51 -13.81
CA GLU A 200 2.27 13.05 -15.14
C GLU A 200 2.86 11.70 -15.58
N GLN A 201 4.00 11.30 -14.99
CA GLN A 201 4.68 10.03 -15.28
C GLN A 201 4.17 8.88 -14.42
N THR A 202 3.39 9.18 -13.39
CA THR A 202 2.86 8.18 -12.46
C THR A 202 1.80 7.34 -13.12
N ARG A 203 1.90 6.01 -13.03
CA ARG A 203 0.92 5.08 -13.61
C ARG A 203 0.21 4.23 -12.58
N ALA A 204 0.82 4.00 -11.43
CA ALA A 204 0.17 3.32 -10.34
C ALA A 204 0.70 3.84 -9.00
N ILE A 205 -0.20 3.96 -8.04
CA ILE A 205 0.12 4.13 -6.63
C ILE A 205 -0.44 2.90 -5.91
N MET A 206 0.38 2.27 -5.09
CA MET A 206 0.08 1.01 -4.44
C MET A 206 0.30 1.17 -2.94
N VAL A 207 -0.75 1.02 -2.15
CA VAL A 207 -0.68 1.07 -0.69
C VAL A 207 -0.95 -0.33 -0.15
N ARG A 208 -0.03 -0.83 0.68
CA ARG A 208 -0.14 -2.14 1.31
C ARG A 208 0.11 -2.03 2.81
N PHE A 209 -0.69 -2.77 3.57
CA PHE A 209 -0.40 -3.00 4.97
C PHE A 209 -0.88 -4.36 5.43
N ILE A 210 -0.23 -4.83 6.50
CA ILE A 210 -0.52 -6.12 7.11
C ILE A 210 -0.80 -5.90 8.59
N SER A 211 -1.94 -6.40 9.05
CA SER A 211 -2.30 -6.39 10.47
C SER A 211 -2.44 -7.82 10.99
N TYR A 212 -2.14 -8.02 12.27
CA TYR A 212 -2.23 -9.31 12.93
C TYR A 212 -3.01 -9.19 14.24
N ASP A 213 -4.09 -9.95 14.36
CA ASP A 213 -4.86 -10.11 15.58
C ASP A 213 -4.36 -11.37 16.30
N GLY A 214 -3.48 -11.19 17.28
CA GLY A 214 -2.90 -12.29 18.03
C GLY A 214 -3.88 -13.02 18.95
N TYR A 215 -5.04 -12.41 19.27
CA TYR A 215 -6.07 -13.07 20.06
C TYR A 215 -6.84 -14.10 19.22
N ASN A 216 -7.15 -13.76 17.97
CA ASN A 216 -7.87 -14.64 17.05
C ASN A 216 -6.94 -15.43 16.10
N ASP A 217 -5.63 -15.19 16.17
CA ASP A 217 -4.62 -15.70 15.22
C ASP A 217 -4.98 -15.39 13.76
N ILE A 218 -5.38 -14.14 13.51
CA ILE A 218 -5.81 -13.69 12.19
C ILE A 218 -4.82 -12.68 11.64
N LEU A 219 -4.26 -12.95 10.47
CA LEU A 219 -3.52 -12.00 9.66
C LEU A 219 -4.44 -11.40 8.60
N VAL A 220 -4.43 -10.08 8.45
CA VAL A 220 -5.13 -9.39 7.37
C VAL A 220 -4.11 -8.67 6.49
N ASN A 221 -4.17 -8.89 5.18
CA ASN A 221 -3.36 -8.21 4.17
C ASN A 221 -4.28 -7.32 3.34
N ALA A 222 -4.14 -6.01 3.46
CA ALA A 222 -4.89 -5.04 2.68
C ALA A 222 -4.00 -4.45 1.59
N GLN A 223 -4.50 -4.50 0.35
CA GLN A 223 -3.88 -3.94 -0.84
C GLN A 223 -4.82 -2.92 -1.47
N MET A 224 -4.28 -1.77 -1.83
CA MET A 224 -5.00 -0.68 -2.48
C MET A 224 -4.17 -0.19 -3.65
N LEU A 225 -4.79 -0.05 -4.80
CA LEU A 225 -4.18 0.36 -6.06
C LEU A 225 -4.96 1.56 -6.59
N ILE A 226 -4.24 2.58 -7.03
CA ILE A 226 -4.80 3.65 -7.84
C ILE A 226 -4.03 3.64 -9.15
N GLU A 227 -4.70 3.22 -10.22
CA GLU A 227 -4.14 3.34 -11.56
C GLU A 227 -4.37 4.74 -12.10
N ILE A 228 -3.34 5.31 -12.71
CA ILE A 228 -3.40 6.60 -13.36
C ILE A 228 -3.22 6.36 -14.85
N SER A 229 -4.26 6.65 -15.61
CA SER A 229 -4.18 6.54 -17.07
C SER A 229 -3.18 7.56 -17.64
N GLY A 230 -2.69 7.31 -18.86
CA GLY A 230 -1.86 8.29 -19.56
C GLY A 230 -2.56 9.64 -19.82
N ARG A 231 -3.87 9.72 -19.61
CA ARG A 231 -4.68 10.94 -19.72
C ARG A 231 -4.99 11.60 -18.37
N GLY A 232 -4.40 11.10 -17.28
CA GLY A 232 -4.55 11.67 -15.93
C GLY A 232 -5.77 11.20 -15.14
N GLY A 233 -6.63 10.33 -15.68
CA GLY A 233 -7.75 9.73 -14.91
C GLY A 233 -7.27 8.72 -13.87
N PHE A 234 -7.89 8.73 -12.68
CA PHE A 234 -7.56 7.87 -11.54
C PHE A 234 -8.61 6.75 -11.40
N TYR A 235 -8.13 5.53 -11.14
CA TYR A 235 -8.96 4.33 -11.06
C TYR A 235 -8.59 3.54 -9.81
N PRO A 236 -9.21 3.87 -8.66
CA PRO A 236 -8.96 3.18 -7.41
C PRO A 236 -9.51 1.74 -7.43
N ARG A 237 -8.82 0.85 -6.72
CA ARG A 237 -9.17 -0.55 -6.51
C ARG A 237 -8.61 -1.01 -5.18
N SER A 238 -9.31 -1.90 -4.50
CA SER A 238 -8.82 -2.49 -3.26
C SER A 238 -9.07 -3.98 -3.21
N ARG A 239 -8.30 -4.66 -2.35
CA ARG A 239 -8.52 -6.05 -1.99
C ARG A 239 -8.00 -6.30 -0.58
N ILE A 240 -8.79 -7.02 0.21
CA ILE A 240 -8.45 -7.37 1.58
C ILE A 240 -8.50 -8.89 1.70
N TYR A 241 -7.41 -9.48 2.17
CA TYR A 241 -7.32 -10.90 2.46
C TYR A 241 -7.20 -11.13 3.95
N CYS A 242 -7.80 -12.22 4.41
CA CYS A 242 -7.71 -12.67 5.78
C CYS A 242 -7.19 -14.11 5.80
N PHE A 243 -6.18 -14.37 6.63
CA PHE A 243 -5.53 -15.66 6.80
C PHE A 243 -5.49 -16.02 8.28
N THR A 244 -5.51 -17.31 8.59
CA THR A 244 -5.14 -17.81 9.92
C THR A 244 -3.69 -18.29 9.82
N LEU A 245 -2.79 -17.76 10.65
CA LEU A 245 -1.35 -18.04 10.52
C LEU A 245 -0.98 -19.41 11.08
N LEU A 246 -1.45 -19.70 12.27
CA LEU A 246 -1.25 -20.96 12.94
C LEU A 246 -2.54 -21.74 12.72
N ALA A 247 -2.52 -22.57 11.68
CA ALA A 247 -3.40 -23.73 11.66
C ALA A 247 -2.95 -24.62 12.83
N TYR A 248 -3.42 -24.28 14.04
CA TYR A 248 -3.33 -25.16 15.19
C TYR A 248 -4.24 -26.35 14.89
N GLU A 249 -3.73 -27.26 14.05
CA GLU A 249 -4.19 -28.64 14.05
C GLU A 249 -4.15 -29.16 15.48
N THR A 250 -3.28 -28.65 16.36
CA THR A 250 -3.12 -29.10 17.74
C THR A 250 -4.42 -29.16 18.56
N ALA A 251 -5.39 -28.26 18.39
CA ALA A 251 -6.65 -28.35 19.15
C ALA A 251 -7.54 -29.49 18.63
N PHE A 252 -7.63 -29.63 17.31
CA PHE A 252 -8.36 -30.73 16.67
C PHE A 252 -7.65 -32.07 16.87
N LEU A 253 -6.32 -32.07 16.75
CA LEU A 253 -5.43 -33.20 16.99
C LEU A 253 -5.46 -33.59 18.47
N ALA A 254 -5.44 -32.65 19.42
CA ALA A 254 -5.61 -32.93 20.85
C ALA A 254 -7.00 -33.47 21.15
N ALA A 255 -8.05 -32.93 20.54
CA ALA A 255 -9.41 -33.46 20.68
C ALA A 255 -9.51 -34.89 20.13
N ASN A 256 -8.90 -35.17 18.98
CA ASN A 256 -8.87 -36.51 18.39
C ASN A 256 -7.99 -37.49 19.20
N ILE A 257 -6.83 -37.04 19.70
CA ILE A 257 -5.97 -37.84 20.58
C ILE A 257 -6.71 -38.17 21.88
N CYS A 258 -7.37 -37.19 22.50
CA CYS A 258 -8.19 -37.42 23.69
C CYS A 258 -9.33 -38.40 23.40
N ALA A 259 -10.02 -38.26 22.26
CA ALA A 259 -11.09 -39.18 21.87
C ALA A 259 -10.57 -40.61 21.68
N VAL A 260 -9.41 -40.79 21.04
CA VAL A 260 -8.77 -42.11 20.87
C VAL A 260 -8.34 -42.70 22.21
N ILE A 261 -7.73 -41.90 23.10
CA ILE A 261 -7.34 -42.36 24.44
C ILE A 261 -8.57 -42.81 25.24
N VAL A 262 -9.65 -42.02 25.23
CA VAL A 262 -10.91 -42.39 25.88
C VAL A 262 -11.49 -43.67 25.31
N GLN A 263 -11.44 -43.86 23.98
CA GLN A 263 -11.91 -45.08 23.34
C GLN A 263 -11.10 -46.32 23.76
N ILE A 264 -9.76 -46.22 23.81
CA ILE A 264 -8.87 -47.31 24.26
C ILE A 264 -9.14 -47.68 25.72
N LEU A 265 -9.41 -46.70 26.58
CA LEU A 265 -9.67 -46.95 28.01
C LEU A 265 -11.05 -47.59 28.29
N LEU A 266 -11.98 -47.53 27.33
CA LEU A 266 -13.35 -48.06 27.48
C LEU A 266 -13.57 -49.43 26.82
N THR A 267 -12.61 -49.95 26.06
CA THR A 267 -12.63 -51.28 25.42
C THR A 267 -11.71 -52.25 26.13
#